data_AF-A0A172QF63-F1
#
_entry.id   AF-A0A172QF63-F1
#
_cell.length_a   1.000
_cell.length_b   1.000
_cell.length_c   1.000
_cell.angle_alpha   90.00
_cell.angle_beta   90.00
_cell.angle_gamma   90.00
#
_symmetry.space_group_name_H-M   'P 1'
#
loop_
_entity.id
_entity.type
_entity.pdbx_description
1 polymer ?
#
loop_
_entity_poly.entity_id
_entity_poly.type
_entity_poly.pdbx_seq_one_letter_code
_entity_poly.pdbx_strand_id
1 'polypeptide(L)'
;QELSQPTDKRMFVLAAALKQNLSIDKLYQLTKIDKWFLYRMKNIVETQTMLENYKYKNLPISLLRKSKQLGFCDRQIATYIEL
;
A
#
# COMPACT_ATOMS: atom_id res chain seq x y z
N GLN A 1 12.77 7.92 -13.21
CA GLN A 1 12.25 9.16 -13.82
C GLN A 1 10.77 9.39 -13.50
N GLU A 2 9.94 8.36 -13.38
CA GLU A 2 8.48 8.53 -13.17
C GLU A 2 8.04 9.05 -11.78
N LEU A 3 8.86 8.92 -10.72
CA LEU A 3 8.51 9.50 -9.41
C LEU A 3 8.73 11.01 -9.33
N SER A 4 9.67 11.53 -10.13
CA SER A 4 10.01 12.96 -10.20
C SER A 4 9.18 13.73 -11.20
N GLN A 5 8.64 13.06 -12.22
CA GLN A 5 7.71 13.66 -13.16
C GLN A 5 6.26 13.36 -12.74
N PRO A 6 5.39 14.37 -12.61
CA PRO A 6 4.00 14.15 -12.31
C PRO A 6 3.28 13.53 -13.52
N THR A 7 3.18 12.20 -13.55
CA THR A 7 2.38 11.44 -14.52
C THR A 7 1.11 10.89 -13.88
N ASP A 8 0.14 10.50 -14.71
CA ASP A 8 -1.07 9.78 -14.31
C ASP A 8 -0.75 8.45 -13.59
N LYS A 9 0.35 7.78 -13.98
CA LYS A 9 0.80 6.52 -13.38
C LYS A 9 1.50 6.67 -12.04
N ARG A 10 1.80 7.90 -11.62
CA ARG A 10 2.64 8.18 -10.45
C ARG A 10 2.19 7.49 -9.17
N MET A 11 0.88 7.39 -8.93
CA MET A 11 0.36 6.72 -7.73
C MET A 11 0.69 5.22 -7.70
N PHE A 12 0.65 4.54 -8.85
CA PHE A 12 1.01 3.13 -8.96
C PHE A 12 2.51 2.91 -8.79
N VAL A 13 3.33 3.79 -9.37
CA VAL A 13 4.79 3.77 -9.21
C VAL A 13 5.17 4.01 -7.75
N LEU A 14 4.48 4.93 -7.07
CA LEU A 14 4.69 5.21 -5.66
C LEU A 14 4.36 4.00 -4.77
N ALA A 15 3.23 3.35 -5.02
CA ALA A 15 2.83 2.13 -4.32
C ALA A 15 3.86 1.01 -4.54
N ALA A 16 4.35 0.82 -5.78
CA ALA A 16 5.39 -0.15 -6.08
C ALA A 16 6.72 0.17 -5.37
N ALA A 17 7.13 1.45 -5.33
CA ALA A 17 8.33 1.88 -4.63
C ALA A 17 8.22 1.66 -3.10
N LEU A 18 7.04 1.93 -2.53
CA LEU A 18 6.75 1.64 -1.12
C LEU A 18 6.79 0.12 -0.84
N LYS A 19 6.27 -0.71 -1.74
CA LYS A 19 6.31 -2.18 -1.63
C LYS A 19 7.74 -2.72 -1.70
N GLN A 20 8.63 -2.01 -2.41
CA GLN A 20 10.07 -2.28 -2.48
C GLN A 20 10.86 -1.67 -1.29
N ASN A 21 10.17 -1.22 -0.23
CA ASN A 21 10.79 -0.64 0.97
C ASN A 21 11.65 0.60 0.71
N LEU A 22 11.35 1.38 -0.34
CA LEU A 22 12.03 2.66 -0.55
C LEU A 22 11.72 3.63 0.60
N SER A 23 12.74 4.34 1.10
CA SER A 23 12.57 5.20 2.27
C SER A 23 11.64 6.38 1.99
N ILE A 24 10.86 6.77 3.01
CA ILE A 24 9.95 7.92 2.95
C ILE A 24 10.72 9.21 2.62
N ASP A 25 11.93 9.37 3.16
CA ASP A 25 12.77 10.53 2.86
C ASP A 25 13.17 10.59 1.39
N LYS A 26 13.55 9.46 0.79
CA LYS A 26 13.89 9.39 -0.64
C LYS A 26 12.66 9.67 -1.50
N LEU A 27 11.50 9.11 -1.14
CA LEU A 27 10.24 9.37 -1.82
C LEU A 27 9.85 10.85 -1.73
N TYR A 28 9.98 11.47 -0.55
CA TYR A 28 9.77 12.91 -0.38
C TYR A 28 10.70 13.72 -1.28
N GLN A 29 11.99 13.38 -1.35
CA GLN A 29 12.93 14.13 -2.20
C GLN A 29 12.58 14.06 -3.67
N LEU A 30 12.14 12.89 -4.15
CA LEU A 30 11.76 12.67 -5.55
C LEU A 30 10.41 13.30 -5.90
N THR A 31 9.45 13.27 -4.97
CA THR A 31 8.04 13.54 -5.27
C THR A 31 7.55 14.89 -4.72
N LYS A 32 8.18 15.39 -3.66
CA LYS A 32 7.71 16.51 -2.83
C LYS A 32 6.31 16.31 -2.23
N ILE A 33 5.80 15.08 -2.24
CA ILE A 33 4.59 14.71 -1.48
C ILE A 33 4.95 14.71 -0.01
N ASP A 34 4.18 15.43 0.80
CA ASP A 34 4.45 15.53 2.23
C ASP A 34 4.56 14.14 2.90
N LYS A 35 5.50 14.02 3.84
CA LYS A 35 5.85 12.74 4.46
C LYS A 35 4.65 12.12 5.18
N TRP A 36 3.75 12.92 5.74
CA TRP A 36 2.55 12.43 6.39
C TRP A 36 1.72 11.57 5.41
N PHE A 37 1.48 12.06 4.19
CA PHE A 37 0.77 11.28 3.17
C PHE A 37 1.55 10.03 2.74
N LEU A 38 2.87 10.14 2.59
CA LEU A 38 3.72 9.00 2.27
C LEU A 38 3.63 7.90 3.34
N TYR A 39 3.58 8.26 4.63
CA TYR A 39 3.36 7.31 5.72
C TYR A 39 1.96 6.68 5.68
N ARG A 40 0.91 7.46 5.35
CA ARG A 40 -0.44 6.91 5.16
C ARG A 40 -0.48 5.87 4.04
N MET A 41 0.15 6.18 2.90
CA MET A 41 0.25 5.24 1.77
C MET A 41 1.08 4.01 2.12
N LYS A 42 2.18 4.18 2.87
CA LYS A 42 2.98 3.06 3.37
C LYS A 42 2.14 2.10 4.21
N ASN A 43 1.33 2.58 5.15
CA ASN A 43 0.46 1.72 5.96
C ASN A 43 -0.57 0.93 5.13
N ILE A 44 -1.06 1.52 4.03
CA ILE A 44 -1.94 0.81 3.08
C ILE A 44 -1.17 -0.32 2.39
N VAL A 45 0.01 -0.02 1.81
CA VAL A 45 0.85 -1.01 1.11
C VAL A 45 1.33 -2.13 2.03
N GLU A 46 1.71 -1.80 3.27
CA GLU A 46 2.08 -2.79 4.28
C GLU A 46 0.91 -3.69 4.65
N THR A 47 -0.29 -3.14 4.82
CA THR A 47 -1.48 -3.93 5.13
C THR A 47 -1.85 -4.83 3.95
N GLN A 48 -1.74 -4.35 2.71
CA GLN A 48 -1.88 -5.20 1.53
C GLN A 48 -0.88 -6.36 1.55
N THR A 49 0.40 -6.07 1.79
CA THR A 49 1.47 -7.09 1.84
C THR A 49 1.22 -8.10 2.96
N MET A 50 0.68 -7.66 4.11
CA MET A 50 0.25 -8.57 5.17
C MET A 50 -0.89 -9.47 4.72
N LEU A 51 -1.92 -8.94 4.04
CA LEU A 51 -3.04 -9.74 3.52
C LEU A 51 -2.56 -10.82 2.54
N GLU A 52 -1.63 -10.47 1.64
CA GLU A 52 -1.04 -11.40 0.67
C GLU A 52 -0.32 -12.61 1.32
N ASN A 53 0.05 -12.52 2.61
CA ASN A 53 0.68 -13.61 3.35
C ASN A 53 -0.31 -14.60 3.99
N TYR A 54 -1.62 -14.34 3.92
CA TYR A 54 -2.65 -15.19 4.50
C TYR A 54 -3.63 -15.69 3.43
N LYS A 55 -4.03 -16.95 3.53
CA LYS A 55 -5.20 -17.49 2.80
C LYS A 55 -6.47 -17.25 3.62
N TYR A 56 -7.63 -17.28 2.97
CA TYR A 56 -8.94 -17.12 3.62
C TYR A 56 -9.09 -17.92 4.93
N LYS A 57 -8.65 -19.18 4.96
CA LYS A 57 -8.80 -20.07 6.13
C LYS A 57 -8.03 -19.61 7.38
N ASN A 58 -6.95 -18.86 7.19
CA ASN A 58 -6.01 -18.49 8.27
C ASN A 58 -5.91 -16.97 8.45
N LEU A 59 -6.83 -16.19 7.87
CA LEU A 59 -6.80 -14.72 7.95
C LEU A 59 -7.19 -14.26 9.37
N PRO A 60 -6.33 -13.51 10.08
CA PRO A 60 -6.68 -12.95 11.39
C PRO A 60 -7.82 -11.93 11.28
N ILE A 61 -8.85 -12.05 12.13
CA ILE A 61 -9.98 -11.12 12.19
C ILE A 61 -9.52 -9.68 12.43
N SER A 62 -8.46 -9.49 13.22
CA SER A 62 -7.85 -8.18 13.46
C SER A 62 -7.28 -7.54 12.20
N LEU A 63 -6.63 -8.34 11.34
CA LEU A 63 -6.09 -7.88 10.06
C LEU A 63 -7.21 -7.54 9.07
N LEU A 64 -8.28 -8.35 9.02
CA LEU A 64 -9.46 -8.05 8.23
C LEU A 64 -10.14 -6.75 8.69
N ARG A 65 -10.30 -6.54 10.00
CA ARG A 65 -10.86 -5.28 10.52
C ARG A 65 -9.98 -4.09 10.16
N LYS A 66 -8.65 -4.23 10.29
CA LYS A 66 -7.69 -3.18 9.92
C LYS A 66 -7.80 -2.82 8.44
N SER A 67 -7.88 -3.80 7.55
CA SER A 67 -8.00 -3.53 6.11
C SER A 67 -9.29 -2.78 5.77
N LYS A 68 -10.42 -3.13 6.40
CA LYS A 68 -11.67 -2.37 6.22
C LYS A 68 -11.56 -0.91 6.70
N GLN A 69 -10.93 -0.67 7.86
CA GLN A 69 -10.70 0.69 8.38
C GLN A 69 -9.79 1.52 7.48
N LEU A 70 -8.89 0.88 6.72
CA LEU A 70 -8.03 1.52 5.74
C LEU A 70 -8.69 1.72 4.36
N GLY A 71 -9.95 1.30 4.20
CA GLY A 71 -10.74 1.55 2.99
C GLY A 71 -10.66 0.47 1.91
N PHE A 72 -10.13 -0.72 2.22
CA PHE A 72 -10.09 -1.83 1.26
C PHE A 72 -11.52 -2.34 0.96
N CYS A 73 -11.84 -2.51 -0.32
CA CYS A 73 -13.11 -3.12 -0.73
C CYS A 73 -13.03 -4.65 -0.64
N ASP A 74 -14.18 -5.32 -0.55
CA ASP A 74 -14.22 -6.78 -0.34
C ASP A 74 -13.60 -7.52 -1.52
N ARG A 75 -13.77 -7.01 -2.75
CA ARG A 75 -13.13 -7.56 -3.95
C ARG A 75 -11.61 -7.56 -3.84
N GLN A 76 -11.01 -6.46 -3.39
CA GLN A 76 -9.56 -6.36 -3.20
C GLN A 76 -9.07 -7.37 -2.17
N ILE A 77 -9.76 -7.44 -1.02
CA ILE A 77 -9.41 -8.37 0.06
C ILE A 77 -9.48 -9.82 -0.43
N ALA A 78 -10.56 -10.20 -1.13
CA ALA A 78 -10.72 -11.52 -1.71
C ALA A 78 -9.58 -11.86 -2.69
N THR A 79 -9.21 -10.92 -3.57
CA THR A 79 -8.08 -11.10 -4.48
C THR A 79 -6.76 -11.32 -3.73
N TYR A 80 -6.48 -10.57 -2.67
CA TYR A 80 -5.21 -10.69 -1.93
C TYR A 80 -5.08 -11.99 -1.14
N ILE A 81 -6.19 -12.56 -0.66
CA ILE A 81 -6.19 -13.82 0.11
C ILE A 81 -6.46 -15.07 -0.75
N GLU A 82 -6.44 -14.89 -2.08
CA GLU A 82 -6.76 -15.88 -3.12
C GLU A 82 -8.05 -16.67 -2.83
N LEU A 83 -9.11 -15.91 -2.53
CA LEU A 83 -10.49 -16.41 -2.42
C LEU A 83 -11.19 -16.39 -3.77
#